data_AF-A0A7J3P5I7-F1
#
_entry.id   AF-A0A7J3P5I7-F1
#
_cell.length_a   1.000
_cell.length_b   1.000
_cell.length_c   1.000
_cell.angle_alpha   90.00
_cell.angle_beta   90.00
_cell.angle_gamma   90.00
#
_symmetry.space_group_name_H-M   'P 1'
#
loop_
_entity.id
_entity.type
_entity.pdbx_description
1 polymer ?
#
loop_
_entity_poly.entity_id
_entity_poly.type
_entity_poly.pdbx_seq_one_letter_code
_entity_poly.pdbx_strand_id
1 'polypeptide(L)'
;GLGLGAFAFLASGGREPWLVALLLVRVEAMVMGSMLLAYGVESWELAYSLRSAGLPGWFSASLGIAHVLLRRSLRALEDVMAALRSKGVISSPLHPVTRLGVLVRALVAESLSSAEKVSVALEARGFDPQTWRPLRRVPFRRSDALVLAFAISVVLLSALL
;
A
#
# COMPACT_ATOMS: atom_id res chain seq x y z
N GLY A 1 -5.94 -12.00 -17.25
CA GLY A 1 -6.04 -13.01 -16.18
C GLY A 1 -7.47 -13.21 -15.70
N LEU A 2 -7.97 -12.36 -14.81
CA LEU A 2 -9.36 -12.41 -14.29
C LEU A 2 -10.42 -12.35 -15.39
N GLY A 3 -10.18 -11.55 -16.44
CA GLY A 3 -11.06 -11.48 -17.61
C GLY A 3 -11.22 -12.81 -18.35
N LEU A 4 -10.21 -13.68 -18.38
CA LEU A 4 -10.26 -14.94 -19.15
C LEU A 4 -11.12 -16.01 -18.47
N GLY A 5 -11.09 -16.12 -17.13
CA GLY A 5 -11.92 -17.09 -16.41
C GLY A 5 -13.40 -16.68 -16.35
N ALA A 6 -13.67 -15.40 -16.13
CA ALA A 6 -15.04 -14.87 -16.18
C ALA A 6 -15.61 -14.94 -17.61
N PHE A 7 -14.78 -14.67 -18.62
CA PHE A 7 -15.14 -14.83 -20.02
C PHE A 7 -15.39 -16.30 -20.41
N ALA A 8 -14.56 -17.24 -19.97
CA ALA A 8 -14.76 -18.68 -20.21
C ALA A 8 -16.05 -19.21 -19.56
N PHE A 9 -16.39 -18.75 -18.35
CA PHE A 9 -17.63 -19.11 -17.66
C PHE A 9 -18.89 -18.54 -18.36
N LEU A 10 -18.82 -17.29 -18.82
CA LEU A 10 -19.90 -16.69 -19.60
C LEU A 10 -20.03 -17.34 -20.99
N ALA A 11 -18.91 -17.68 -21.63
CA ALA A 11 -18.86 -18.36 -22.92
C ALA A 11 -19.37 -19.81 -22.86
N SER A 12 -19.24 -20.50 -21.71
CA SER A 12 -19.82 -21.83 -21.49
C SER A 12 -21.32 -21.79 -21.13
N GLY A 13 -21.93 -20.60 -21.11
CA GLY A 13 -23.34 -20.40 -20.79
C GLY A 13 -23.70 -20.78 -19.35
N GLY A 14 -22.73 -20.74 -18.43
CA GLY A 14 -22.91 -21.11 -17.02
C GLY A 14 -23.08 -22.62 -16.76
N ARG A 15 -22.79 -23.48 -17.75
CA ARG A 15 -22.98 -24.95 -17.63
C ARG A 15 -21.83 -25.67 -16.94
N GLU A 16 -20.69 -25.00 -16.76
CA GLU A 16 -19.48 -25.58 -16.20
C GLU A 16 -19.18 -25.01 -14.81
N PRO A 17 -19.73 -25.64 -13.73
CA PRO A 17 -19.56 -25.14 -12.37
C PRO A 17 -18.11 -25.19 -11.87
N TRP A 18 -17.27 -26.04 -12.48
CA TRP A 18 -15.85 -26.14 -12.14
C TRP A 18 -15.05 -24.87 -12.49
N LEU A 19 -15.49 -24.08 -13.48
CA LEU A 19 -14.90 -22.78 -13.80
C LEU A 19 -15.10 -21.75 -12.68
N VAL A 20 -16.22 -21.83 -11.96
CA VAL A 20 -16.48 -20.99 -10.78
C VAL A 20 -15.50 -21.34 -9.66
N ALA A 21 -15.26 -22.65 -9.43
CA ALA A 21 -14.29 -23.10 -8.44
C ALA A 21 -12.86 -22.61 -8.77
N LEU A 22 -12.45 -22.67 -10.05
CA LEU A 22 -11.15 -22.13 -10.48
C LEU A 22 -11.03 -20.61 -10.30
N LEU A 23 -12.11 -19.87 -10.59
CA LEU A 23 -12.16 -18.43 -10.35
C LEU A 23 -12.01 -18.10 -8.87
N LEU A 24 -12.71 -18.83 -8.00
CA LEU A 24 -12.62 -18.65 -6.54
C LEU A 24 -11.22 -18.95 -6.02
N VAL A 25 -10.62 -20.07 -6.41
CA VAL A 25 -9.24 -20.43 -6.03
C VAL A 25 -8.26 -19.35 -6.46
N ARG A 26 -8.45 -18.78 -7.65
CA ARG A 26 -7.59 -17.69 -8.15
C ARG A 26 -7.74 -16.41 -7.34
N VAL A 27 -8.97 -16.02 -7.02
CA VAL A 27 -9.23 -14.82 -6.21
C VAL A 27 -8.63 -15.01 -4.82
N GLU A 28 -8.85 -16.16 -4.18
CA GLU A 28 -8.25 -16.52 -2.90
C GLU A 28 -6.72 -16.48 -2.95
N ALA A 29 -6.10 -17.08 -3.97
CA ALA A 29 -4.64 -17.04 -4.13
C ALA A 29 -4.10 -15.60 -4.28
N MET A 30 -4.80 -14.74 -5.03
CA MET A 30 -4.45 -13.33 -5.17
C MET A 30 -4.61 -12.55 -3.86
N VAL A 31 -5.70 -12.80 -3.12
CA VAL A 31 -5.97 -12.15 -1.84
C VAL A 31 -4.97 -12.59 -0.78
N MET A 32 -4.78 -13.90 -0.58
CA MET A 32 -3.77 -14.44 0.35
C MET A 32 -2.37 -13.93 0.01
N GLY A 33 -1.98 -13.97 -1.26
CA GLY A 33 -0.67 -13.45 -1.70
C GLY A 33 -0.50 -11.96 -1.41
N SER A 34 -1.52 -11.15 -1.68
CA SER A 34 -1.50 -9.72 -1.40
C SER A 34 -1.47 -9.42 0.10
N MET A 35 -2.19 -10.22 0.90
CA MET A 35 -2.27 -10.08 2.34
C MET A 35 -0.93 -10.43 3.00
N LEU A 36 -0.28 -11.50 2.55
CA LEU A 36 1.08 -11.85 2.99
C LEU A 36 2.08 -10.72 2.73
N LEU A 37 2.00 -10.06 1.55
CA LEU A 37 2.84 -8.90 1.25
C LEU A 37 2.47 -7.69 2.12
N ALA A 38 1.18 -7.44 2.34
CA ALA A 38 0.70 -6.29 3.10
C ALA A 38 1.08 -6.36 4.59
N TYR A 39 1.09 -7.56 5.19
CA TYR A 39 1.43 -7.75 6.60
C TYR A 39 2.88 -8.17 6.84
N GLY A 40 3.50 -8.84 5.86
CA GLY A 40 4.84 -9.43 6.01
C GLY A 40 5.99 -8.50 5.63
N VAL A 41 5.73 -7.41 4.91
CA VAL A 41 6.76 -6.49 4.42
C VAL A 41 6.59 -5.12 5.05
N GLU A 42 7.65 -4.61 5.69
CA GLU A 42 7.61 -3.23 6.18
C GLU A 42 7.68 -2.26 5.00
N SER A 43 6.92 -1.17 5.06
CA SER A 43 6.78 -0.20 3.98
C SER A 43 8.11 0.42 3.51
N TRP A 44 9.09 0.56 4.40
CA TRP A 44 10.44 1.02 4.02
C TRP A 44 11.26 -0.06 3.30
N GLU A 45 11.02 -1.33 3.59
CA GLU A 45 11.64 -2.46 2.89
C GLU A 45 11.11 -2.54 1.46
N LEU A 46 9.82 -2.24 1.27
CA LEU A 46 9.21 -2.15 -0.06
C LEU A 46 9.79 -0.99 -0.88
N ALA A 47 9.94 0.19 -0.28
CA ALA A 47 10.62 1.30 -0.93
C ALA A 47 12.06 0.92 -1.33
N TYR A 48 12.80 0.26 -0.44
CA TYR A 48 14.16 -0.19 -0.74
C TYR A 48 14.21 -1.26 -1.84
N SER A 49 13.32 -2.25 -1.79
CA SER A 49 13.29 -3.34 -2.77
C SER A 49 12.98 -2.82 -4.18
N LEU A 50 12.07 -1.85 -4.30
CA LEU A 50 11.79 -1.16 -5.56
C LEU A 50 13.03 -0.46 -6.13
N ARG A 51 13.84 0.20 -5.28
CA ARG A 51 15.11 0.79 -5.73
C ARG A 51 16.11 -0.26 -6.16
N SER A 52 16.21 -1.38 -5.43
CA SER A 52 17.08 -2.49 -5.82
C SER A 52 16.65 -3.17 -7.13
N ALA A 53 15.36 -3.06 -7.49
CA ALA A 53 14.81 -3.50 -8.77
C ALA A 53 15.09 -2.51 -9.93
N GLY A 54 15.80 -1.41 -9.68
CA GLY A 54 16.22 -0.44 -10.69
C GLY A 54 15.32 0.80 -10.82
N LEU A 55 14.34 0.99 -9.93
CA LEU A 55 13.53 2.20 -9.95
C LEU A 55 14.33 3.43 -9.46
N PRO A 56 14.04 4.64 -9.98
CA PRO A 56 14.72 5.85 -9.58
C PRO A 56 14.64 6.10 -8.06
N GLY A 57 15.73 6.59 -7.47
CA GLY A 57 15.83 6.84 -6.03
C GLY A 57 14.75 7.78 -5.50
N TRP A 58 14.36 8.80 -6.28
CA TRP A 58 13.27 9.72 -5.92
C TRP A 58 11.90 9.05 -5.83
N PHE A 59 11.63 8.03 -6.64
CA PHE A 59 10.36 7.29 -6.60
C PHE A 59 10.29 6.36 -5.40
N SER A 60 11.39 5.67 -5.09
CA SER A 60 11.52 4.87 -3.88
C SER A 60 11.41 5.72 -2.62
N ALA A 61 12.11 6.86 -2.58
CA ALA A 61 12.08 7.79 -1.46
C ALA A 61 10.68 8.39 -1.24
N SER A 62 9.97 8.74 -2.33
CA SER A 62 8.61 9.30 -2.22
C SER A 62 7.62 8.31 -1.61
N LEU A 63 7.73 7.01 -1.91
CA LEU A 63 6.91 5.97 -1.26
C LEU A 63 7.17 5.88 0.24
N GLY A 64 8.45 5.92 0.65
CA GLY A 64 8.81 5.93 2.07
C GLY A 64 8.28 7.16 2.80
N ILE A 65 8.45 8.34 2.21
CA ILE A 65 7.94 9.62 2.76
C ILE A 65 6.41 9.60 2.82
N ALA A 66 5.74 9.16 1.76
CA ALA A 66 4.28 9.05 1.70
C ALA A 66 3.74 8.15 2.80
N HIS A 67 4.39 7.01 3.08
CA HIS A 67 3.97 6.13 4.15
C HIS A 67 4.09 6.78 5.55
N VAL A 68 5.20 7.49 5.80
CA VAL A 68 5.39 8.21 7.08
C VAL A 68 4.34 9.31 7.23
N LEU A 69 4.09 10.09 6.17
CA LEU A 69 3.07 11.13 6.16
C LEU A 69 1.66 10.55 6.34
N LEU A 70 1.36 9.41 5.73
CA LEU A 70 0.07 8.71 5.90
C LEU A 70 -0.16 8.29 7.36
N ARG A 71 0.85 7.71 8.01
CA ARG A 71 0.74 7.35 9.44
C ARG A 71 0.51 8.59 10.31
N ARG A 72 1.14 9.71 9.95
CA ARG A 72 0.97 10.97 10.65
C ARG A 72 -0.41 11.58 10.41
N SER A 73 -0.92 11.56 9.18
CA SER A 73 -2.26 12.07 8.85
C SER A 73 -3.35 11.24 9.53
N LEU A 74 -3.17 9.92 9.67
CA LEU A 74 -4.10 9.08 10.41
C LEU A 74 -4.18 9.46 11.91
N ARG A 75 -3.06 9.83 12.53
CA ARG A 75 -3.07 10.34 13.92
C ARG A 75 -3.69 11.73 14.00
N ALA A 76 -3.33 12.61 13.07
CA ALA A 76 -3.90 13.96 12.99
C ALA A 76 -5.42 13.95 12.73
N LEU A 77 -5.94 12.91 12.10
CA LEU A 77 -7.38 12.75 11.89
C LEU A 77 -8.14 12.72 13.22
N GLU A 78 -7.61 12.06 14.24
CA GLU A 78 -8.22 12.01 15.58
C GLU A 78 -8.27 13.40 16.21
N ASP A 79 -7.17 14.14 16.13
CA ASP A 79 -7.06 15.52 16.65
C ASP A 79 -8.01 16.48 15.90
N VAL A 80 -8.07 16.37 14.57
CA VAL A 80 -8.97 17.17 13.73
C VAL A 80 -10.43 16.84 14.05
N MET A 81 -10.77 15.55 14.21
CA MET A 81 -12.12 15.15 14.63
C MET A 81 -12.47 15.70 16.01
N ALA A 82 -11.55 15.64 16.98
CA ALA A 82 -11.75 16.20 18.31
C ALA A 82 -11.97 17.72 18.27
N ALA A 83 -11.17 18.45 17.47
CA ALA A 83 -11.30 19.89 17.28
C ALA A 83 -12.60 20.29 16.56
N LEU A 84 -13.06 19.49 15.60
CA LEU A 84 -14.35 19.73 14.92
C LEU A 84 -15.54 19.37 15.82
N ARG A 85 -15.40 18.39 16.72
CA ARG A 85 -16.40 18.07 17.75
C ARG A 85 -16.52 19.21 18.77
N SER A 86 -15.41 19.75 19.26
CA SER A 86 -15.43 20.85 20.24
C SER A 86 -16.02 22.14 19.67
N LYS A 87 -15.85 22.38 18.36
CA LYS A 87 -16.49 23.50 17.63
C LYS A 87 -17.97 23.25 17.27
N GLY A 88 -18.55 22.11 17.67
CA GLY A 88 -19.95 21.78 17.41
C GLY A 88 -20.27 21.44 15.94
N VAL A 89 -19.27 21.32 15.07
CA VAL A 89 -19.45 21.08 13.63
C VAL A 89 -19.93 19.65 13.38
N ILE A 90 -19.50 18.69 14.20
CA ILE A 90 -19.87 17.28 14.05
C ILE A 90 -21.25 16.98 14.68
N SER A 91 -21.65 17.73 15.71
CA SER A 91 -22.96 17.66 16.36
C SER A 91 -24.05 18.51 15.69
N SER A 92 -23.68 19.42 14.79
CA SER A 92 -24.60 20.22 13.98
C SER A 92 -25.36 19.35 12.95
N PRO A 93 -26.63 19.67 12.62
CA PRO A 93 -27.43 18.98 11.59
C PRO A 93 -26.94 19.25 10.15
N LEU A 94 -25.64 19.46 9.95
CA LEU A 94 -25.03 19.58 8.63
C LEU A 94 -25.23 18.28 7.84
N HIS A 95 -25.48 18.41 6.53
CA HIS A 95 -25.48 17.26 5.62
C HIS A 95 -24.16 16.47 5.74
N PRO A 96 -24.19 15.13 5.63
CA PRO A 96 -23.00 14.28 5.79
C PRO A 96 -21.88 14.64 4.80
N VAL A 97 -22.24 15.11 3.60
CA VAL A 97 -21.29 15.54 2.56
C VAL A 97 -20.51 16.79 2.98
N THR A 98 -21.17 17.79 3.58
CA THR A 98 -20.49 19.00 4.05
C THR A 98 -19.58 18.71 5.24
N ARG A 99 -19.98 17.80 6.14
CA ARG A 99 -19.10 17.35 7.24
C ARG A 99 -17.84 16.67 6.72
N LEU A 100 -17.97 15.76 5.75
CA LEU A 100 -16.83 15.12 5.11
C LEU A 100 -15.94 16.14 4.40
N GLY A 101 -16.52 17.10 3.69
CA GLY A 101 -15.78 18.16 3.02
C GLY A 101 -14.95 19.02 3.98
N VAL A 102 -15.50 19.39 5.14
CA VAL A 102 -14.77 20.14 6.18
C VAL A 102 -13.63 19.29 6.78
N LEU A 103 -13.90 18.01 7.08
CA LEU A 103 -12.89 17.08 7.59
C LEU A 103 -11.72 16.91 6.60
N VAL A 104 -12.03 16.65 5.33
CA VAL A 104 -11.03 16.45 4.28
C VAL A 104 -10.20 17.73 4.09
N ARG A 105 -10.83 18.91 4.04
CA ARG A 105 -10.09 20.18 3.93
C ARG A 105 -9.15 20.41 5.10
N ALA A 106 -9.60 20.16 6.33
CA ALA A 106 -8.77 20.29 7.52
C ALA A 106 -7.60 19.29 7.51
N LEU A 107 -7.85 18.03 7.13
CA LEU A 107 -6.82 17.00 7.04
C LEU A 107 -5.79 17.31 5.95
N VAL A 108 -6.22 17.83 4.80
CA VAL A 108 -5.34 18.25 3.71
C VAL A 108 -4.46 19.40 4.14
N ALA A 109 -5.02 20.42 4.81
CA ALA A 109 -4.25 21.56 5.32
C ALA A 109 -3.17 21.12 6.31
N GLU A 110 -3.51 20.24 7.25
CA GLU A 110 -2.55 19.68 8.22
C GLU A 110 -1.48 18.82 7.52
N SER A 111 -1.89 18.01 6.54
CA SER A 111 -0.96 17.15 5.78
C SER A 111 0.04 17.97 4.97
N LEU A 112 -0.41 19.07 4.34
CA LEU A 112 0.46 20.01 3.61
C LEU A 112 1.45 20.70 4.56
N SER A 113 0.96 21.24 5.69
CA SER A 113 1.83 21.84 6.72
C SER A 113 2.87 20.85 7.24
N SER A 114 2.47 19.59 7.44
CA SER A 114 3.39 18.53 7.83
C SER A 114 4.41 18.20 6.74
N ALA A 115 3.98 18.12 5.48
CA ALA A 115 4.87 17.83 4.36
C ALA A 115 5.93 18.92 4.20
N GLU A 116 5.55 20.19 4.34
CA GLU A 116 6.48 21.33 4.33
C GLU A 116 7.52 21.22 5.44
N LYS A 117 7.10 20.96 6.69
CA LYS A 117 8.02 20.75 7.82
C LYS A 117 9.00 19.60 7.57
N VAL A 118 8.53 18.49 6.98
CA VAL A 118 9.38 17.35 6.62
C VAL A 118 10.36 17.74 5.51
N SER A 119 9.90 18.47 4.49
CA SER A 119 10.75 18.95 3.40
C SER A 119 11.90 19.81 3.91
N VAL A 120 11.60 20.81 4.75
CA VAL A 120 12.61 21.69 5.35
C VAL A 120 13.58 20.89 6.23
N ALA A 121 13.08 19.92 7.00
CA ALA A 121 13.93 19.07 7.83
C ALA A 121 14.84 18.14 7.01
N LEU A 122 14.37 17.64 5.86
CA LEU A 122 15.16 16.83 4.95
C LEU A 122 16.24 17.67 4.27
N GLU A 123 15.90 18.88 3.83
CA GLU A 123 16.83 19.82 3.22
C GLU A 123 17.93 20.24 4.21
N ALA A 124 17.56 20.57 5.46
CA ALA A 124 18.52 20.89 6.53
C ALA A 124 19.47 19.73 6.85
N ARG A 125 19.09 18.49 6.53
CA ARG A 125 19.93 17.29 6.68
C ARG A 125 20.73 16.95 5.43
N GLY A 126 20.66 17.77 4.37
CA GLY A 126 21.32 17.50 3.09
C GLY A 126 20.80 16.23 2.43
N PHE A 127 19.51 15.91 2.61
CA PHE A 127 18.92 14.71 2.02
C PHE A 127 18.90 14.80 0.50
N ASP A 128 19.55 13.84 -0.16
CA ASP A 128 19.44 13.64 -1.59
C ASP A 128 18.74 12.30 -1.90
N PRO A 129 17.57 12.32 -2.57
CA PRO A 129 16.82 11.12 -2.90
C PRO A 129 17.56 10.16 -3.84
N GLN A 130 18.51 10.64 -4.66
CA GLN A 130 19.27 9.77 -5.55
C GLN A 130 20.31 8.95 -4.81
N THR A 131 20.97 9.56 -3.83
CA THR A 131 22.03 8.92 -3.03
C THR A 131 21.53 8.28 -1.75
N TRP A 132 20.26 8.49 -1.36
CA TRP A 132 19.64 7.92 -0.16
C TRP A 132 19.99 6.44 0.04
N ARG A 133 20.39 6.03 1.24
CA ARG A 133 20.62 4.62 1.59
C ARG A 133 19.79 4.27 2.80
N PRO A 134 19.22 3.05 2.88
CA PRO A 134 18.51 2.64 4.08
C PRO A 134 19.47 2.62 5.28
N LEU A 135 18.99 3.00 6.46
CA LEU A 135 19.77 2.94 7.70
C LEU A 135 20.14 1.49 8.08
N ARG A 136 19.35 0.51 7.63
CA ARG A 136 19.55 -0.91 7.94
C ARG A 136 19.51 -1.73 6.66
N ARG A 137 20.51 -2.58 6.46
CA ARG A 137 20.46 -3.62 5.41
C ARG A 137 19.47 -4.70 5.87
N VAL A 138 18.55 -5.10 5.00
CA VAL A 138 17.68 -6.26 5.24
C VAL A 138 18.54 -7.51 5.06
N PRO A 139 18.80 -8.30 6.12
CA PRO A 139 19.61 -9.51 6.00
C PRO A 139 18.81 -10.60 5.30
N PHE A 140 19.41 -11.27 4.30
CA PHE A 140 18.80 -12.43 3.66
C PHE A 140 18.79 -13.61 4.64
N ARG A 141 17.60 -14.05 5.06
CA ARG A 141 17.43 -15.13 6.03
C ARG A 141 17.27 -16.47 5.32
N ARG A 142 17.53 -17.57 6.05
CA ARG A 142 17.28 -18.94 5.54
C ARG A 142 15.80 -19.16 5.17
N SER A 143 14.88 -18.50 5.87
CA SER A 143 13.46 -18.48 5.52
C SER A 143 13.21 -17.94 4.11
N ASP A 144 13.95 -16.90 3.71
CA ASP A 144 13.77 -16.23 2.42
C ASP A 144 14.21 -17.16 1.28
N ALA A 145 15.26 -17.94 1.51
CA ALA A 145 15.71 -18.98 0.59
C ALA A 145 14.65 -20.09 0.41
N LEU A 146 14.00 -20.53 1.49
CA LEU A 146 12.94 -21.54 1.42
C LEU A 146 11.71 -21.01 0.67
N VAL A 147 11.29 -19.78 0.95
CA VAL A 147 10.17 -19.14 0.25
C VAL A 147 10.50 -18.96 -1.23
N LEU A 148 11.73 -18.55 -1.57
CA LEU A 148 12.17 -18.42 -2.96
C LEU A 148 12.19 -19.77 -3.67
N ALA A 149 12.72 -20.82 -3.05
CA ALA A 149 12.74 -22.17 -3.60
C ALA A 149 11.33 -22.70 -3.83
N PHE A 150 10.42 -22.48 -2.88
CA PHE A 150 9.01 -22.82 -3.02
C PHE A 150 8.37 -22.06 -4.19
N ALA A 151 8.54 -20.74 -4.27
CA ALA A 151 8.00 -19.93 -5.37
C ALA A 151 8.51 -20.40 -6.74
N ILE A 152 9.81 -20.68 -6.86
CA ILE A 152 10.41 -21.22 -8.09
C ILE A 152 9.80 -22.57 -8.44
N SER A 153 9.67 -23.48 -7.47
CA SER A 153 9.07 -24.80 -7.70
C SER A 153 7.61 -24.71 -8.19
N VAL A 154 6.80 -23.81 -7.62
CA VAL A 154 5.42 -23.57 -8.05
C VAL A 154 5.37 -23.01 -9.47
N VAL A 155 6.24 -22.05 -9.80
CA VAL A 155 6.32 -21.50 -11.16
C VAL A 155 6.74 -22.56 -12.17
N LEU A 156 7.74 -23.39 -11.84
CA LEU A 156 8.20 -24.48 -12.71
C LEU A 156 7.10 -25.52 -12.92
N LEU A 157 6.43 -25.96 -11.85
CA LEU A 157 5.31 -26.90 -11.94
C LEU A 157 4.16 -26.31 -12.77
N SER A 158 3.84 -25.02 -12.58
CA SER A 158 2.80 -24.33 -13.36
C SER A 158 3.18 -24.08 -14.81
N ALA A 159 4.46 -24.05 -15.17
CA ALA A 159 4.92 -23.89 -16.55
C ALA A 159 5.00 -25.24 -17.29
N LEU A 160 5.07 -26.35 -16.55
CA LEU A 160 5.12 -27.71 -17.09
C LEU A 160 3.73 -28.35 -17.24
N LEU A 161 2.73 -27.83 -16.52
CA LEU A 161 1.30 -28.20 -16.62
C LEU A 161 0.59 -27.34 -17.67
#